data_AF-A0A132CIY2-F1
#
_entry.id   AF-A0A132CIY2-F1
#
_cell.length_a   1.000
_cell.length_b   1.000
_cell.length_c   1.000
_cell.angle_alpha   90.00
_cell.angle_beta   90.00
_cell.angle_gamma   90.00
#
_symmetry.space_group_name_H-M   'P 1'
#
loop_
_entity.id
_entity.type
_entity.pdbx_description
1 polymer ?
#
loop_
_entity_poly.entity_id
_entity_poly.type
_entity_poly.pdbx_seq_one_letter_code
_entity_poly.pdbx_strand_id
1 'polypeptide(L)' 'MYSLKKLQPYFGGYNLTTLTRADVRRYIGSRQADDVLESTIRRELRFSSAAINFVRLECVRSDLPNPVIRLTTTPGEAQV' A
#
# COMPACT_ATOMS: atom_id res chain seq x y z
N MET A 1 15.71 -4.50 -1.67
CA MET A 1 14.93 -5.46 -0.86
C MET A 1 14.57 -4.91 0.54
N TYR A 2 14.33 -3.59 0.68
CA TYR A 2 14.00 -2.97 1.98
C TYR A 2 12.49 -2.84 2.23
N SER A 3 11.70 -2.57 1.18
CA SER A 3 10.24 -2.41 1.28
C SER A 3 9.52 -3.65 1.81
N LEU A 4 9.96 -4.85 1.39
CA LEU A 4 9.32 -6.11 1.78
C LEU A 4 9.46 -6.38 3.29
N LYS A 5 10.60 -6.00 3.91
CA LYS A 5 10.81 -6.10 5.38
C LYS A 5 9.87 -5.19 6.18
N LYS A 6 9.34 -4.12 5.59
CA LYS A 6 8.45 -3.16 6.24
C LYS A 6 6.98 -3.44 5.94
N LEU A 7 6.68 -4.01 4.78
CA LEU A 7 5.34 -4.44 4.42
C LEU A 7 4.93 -5.74 5.11
N GLN A 8 5.84 -6.71 5.23
CA GLN A 8 5.55 -8.00 5.85
C GLN A 8 5.01 -7.88 7.29
N PRO A 9 5.59 -7.11 8.23
CA PRO A 9 5.05 -7.03 9.58
C PRO A 9 3.68 -6.34 9.63
N TYR A 10 3.36 -5.50 8.64
CA TYR A 10 2.11 -4.74 8.64
C TYR A 10 0.98 -5.46 7.91
N PHE A 11 1.27 -6.06 6.77
CA PHE A 11 0.30 -6.76 5.92
C PHE A 11 0.42 -8.29 5.98
N GLY A 12 1.49 -8.82 6.59
CA GLY A 12 1.67 -10.25 6.78
C GLY A 12 0.64 -10.79 7.77
N GLY A 13 -0.22 -11.68 7.30
CA GLY A 13 -1.36 -12.20 8.05
C GLY A 13 -2.69 -11.56 7.68
N TYR A 14 -2.71 -10.47 6.91
CA TYR A 14 -3.96 -9.96 6.32
C TYR A 14 -4.40 -10.87 5.19
N ASN A 15 -5.69 -11.20 5.17
CA ASN A 15 -6.28 -11.78 3.99
C ASN A 15 -6.34 -10.70 2.90
N LEU A 16 -5.71 -10.97 1.76
CA LEU A 16 -5.69 -10.04 0.63
C LEU A 16 -7.09 -9.66 0.13
N THR A 17 -8.10 -10.52 0.34
CA THR A 17 -9.50 -10.22 -0.02
C THR A 17 -10.17 -9.21 0.91
N THR A 18 -9.69 -9.09 2.16
CA THR A 18 -10.25 -8.18 3.16
C THR A 18 -9.43 -6.90 3.28
N LEU A 19 -8.37 -6.76 2.48
CA LEU A 19 -7.50 -5.59 2.53
C LEU A 19 -8.25 -4.35 2.05
N THR A 20 -8.48 -3.40 2.94
CA THR A 20 -9.25 -2.19 2.65
C THR A 20 -8.34 -0.99 2.41
N ARG A 21 -8.93 0.09 1.87
CA ARG A 21 -8.25 1.39 1.80
C ARG A 21 -7.94 1.98 3.19
N ALA A 22 -8.73 1.62 4.21
CA ALA A 22 -8.47 2.07 5.58
C ALA A 22 -7.16 1.49 6.12
N ASP A 23 -6.89 0.21 5.83
CA ASP A 23 -5.64 -0.45 6.23
C ASP A 23 -4.43 0.20 5.56
N VAL A 24 -4.55 0.56 4.28
CA VAL A 24 -3.47 1.27 3.57
C VAL A 24 -3.26 2.68 4.13
N ARG A 25 -4.32 3.41 4.48
CA ARG A 25 -4.20 4.73 5.14
C ARG A 25 -3.56 4.61 6.51
N ARG A 26 -3.90 3.57 7.27
CA ARG A 26 -3.29 3.28 8.57
C ARG A 26 -1.81 2.95 8.42
N TYR A 27 -1.42 2.23 7.37
CA TYR A 27 -0.02 2.00 7.03
C TYR A 27 0.71 3.31 6.77
N ILE A 28 0.17 4.17 5.89
CA ILE A 28 0.75 5.49 5.60
C ILE A 28 0.95 6.29 6.89
N GLY A 29 -0.07 6.34 7.76
CA GLY A 29 0.00 7.03 9.05
C GLY A 29 1.11 6.48 9.96
N SER A 30 1.24 5.16 10.06
CA SER A 30 2.33 4.55 10.85
C SER A 30 3.72 4.89 10.30
N ARG A 31 3.89 4.93 8.97
CA ARG A 31 5.18 5.26 8.35
C ARG A 31 5.51 6.74 8.48
N GLN A 32 4.50 7.61 8.42
CA GLN A 32 4.67 9.03 8.71
C GLN A 32 5.05 9.29 10.17
N ALA A 33 4.48 8.52 11.12
CA ALA A 33 4.87 8.58 12.52
C ALA A 33 6.33 8.12 12.76
N ASP A 34 6.85 7.23 11.90
CA ASP A 34 8.26 6.83 11.85
C ASP A 34 9.17 7.85 11.13
N ASP A 35 8.67 9.05 10.79
CA ASP A 35 9.36 10.11 10.02
C ASP A 35 9.86 9.66 8.63
N VAL A 36 9.14 8.71 8.02
CA VAL A 36 9.51 8.20 6.69
C VAL A 36 8.97 9.12 5.60
N LEU A 37 9.86 9.51 4.70
CA LEU A 37 9.52 10.33 3.54
C LEU A 37 8.38 9.73 2.70
N GLU A 38 7.47 10.58 2.24
CA GLU A 38 6.33 10.17 1.41
C GLU A 38 6.77 9.44 0.13
N SER A 39 7.91 9.81 -0.44
CA SER A 39 8.49 9.15 -1.62
C SER A 39 8.84 7.68 -1.35
N THR A 40 9.35 7.37 -0.16
CA THR A 40 9.65 6.02 0.31
C THR A 40 8.36 5.23 0.53
N ILE A 41 7.37 5.82 1.21
CA ILE A 41 6.06 5.20 1.43
C ILE A 41 5.38 4.87 0.11
N ARG A 42 5.41 5.79 -0.86
CA ARG A 42 4.84 5.58 -2.20
C ARG A 42 5.55 4.44 -2.94
N ARG A 43 6.86 4.29 -2.76
CA ARG A 43 7.63 3.17 -3.35
C ARG A 43 7.25 1.83 -2.72
N GLU A 44 7.07 1.79 -1.40
CA GLU A 44 6.56 0.62 -0.67
C GLU A 44 5.15 0.22 -1.16
N LEU A 45 4.25 1.20 -1.31
CA LEU A 45 2.89 0.97 -1.81
C LEU A 45 2.86 0.52 -3.27
N ARG A 46 3.67 1.11 -4.15
CA ARG A 46 3.79 0.66 -5.56
C ARG A 46 4.23 -0.79 -5.66
N PHE A 47 5.19 -1.20 -4.83
CA PHE A 47 5.62 -2.59 -4.75
C PHE A 47 4.46 -3.51 -4.32
N SER A 48 3.71 -3.12 -3.28
CA SER A 48 2.54 -3.88 -2.82
C SER A 48 1.46 -4.00 -3.89
N SER A 49 1.18 -2.90 -4.59
CA SER A 49 0.23 -2.87 -5.71
C SER A 49 0.64 -3.80 -6.85
N ALA A 50 1.93 -3.81 -7.19
CA ALA A 50 2.47 -4.72 -8.21
C ALA A 50 2.34 -6.19 -7.78
N ALA A 51 2.63 -6.51 -6.51
CA ALA A 51 2.46 -7.86 -5.98
C ALA A 51 0.99 -8.31 -6.01
N ILE A 52 0.05 -7.44 -5.64
CA ILE A 52 -1.38 -7.72 -5.73
C ILE A 52 -1.79 -7.96 -7.19
N ASN A 53 -1.36 -7.10 -8.11
CA ASN A 53 -1.69 -7.25 -9.53
C ASN A 53 -1.09 -8.54 -10.13
N PHE A 54 0.11 -8.94 -9.70
CA PHE A 54 0.70 -10.22 -10.09
C PHE A 54 -0.19 -11.39 -9.67
N VAL A 55 -0.65 -11.43 -8.41
CA VAL A 55 -1.56 -12.48 -7.92
C VAL A 55 -2.89 -12.48 -8.69
N ARG A 56 -3.43 -11.31 -9.04
CA ARG A 56 -4.66 -11.21 -9.84
C ARG A 56 -4.51 -11.86 -11.21
N LEU A 57 -3.36 -11.68 -11.86
CA LEU A 57 -3.09 -12.18 -13.19
C LEU A 57 -2.70 -13.67 -13.17
N GLU A 58 -1.73 -14.03 -12.33
CA GLU A 58 -1.13 -15.37 -12.34
C GLU A 58 -1.93 -16.41 -11.55
N CYS A 59 -2.68 -16.00 -10.53
CA CYS A 59 -3.46 -16.92 -9.69
C CYS A 59 -4.95 -16.93 -10.03
N VAL A 60 -5.37 -16.30 -11.14
CA VAL A 60 -6.76 -16.21 -11.61
C VAL A 60 -7.72 -15.64 -10.53
N ARG A 61 -7.19 -14.79 -9.64
CA ARG A 61 -7.93 -14.08 -8.57
C ARG A 61 -8.34 -12.69 -9.04
N SER A 62 -9.08 -12.62 -10.14
CA SER A 62 -9.52 -11.34 -10.73
C SER A 62 -10.44 -10.54 -9.78
N ASP A 63 -11.09 -11.24 -8.84
CA ASP A 63 -11.95 -10.74 -7.75
C ASP A 63 -11.19 -9.94 -6.68
N LEU A 64 -9.87 -10.08 -6.62
CA LEU A 64 -9.09 -9.48 -5.55
C LEU A 64 -9.07 -7.95 -5.66
N PRO A 65 -9.53 -7.20 -4.64
CA PRO A 65 -9.46 -5.75 -4.66
C PRO A 65 -8.00 -5.29 -4.55
N ASN A 66 -7.62 -4.28 -5.33
CA ASN A 66 -6.35 -3.57 -5.13
C ASN A 66 -6.63 -2.21 -4.47
N PRO A 67 -6.54 -2.12 -3.13
CA PRO A 67 -6.84 -0.90 -2.38
C PRO A 67 -5.78 0.18 -2.57
N VAL A 68 -4.63 -0.15 -3.17
CA VAL A 68 -3.53 0.78 -3.44
C VAL A 68 -3.77 1.58 -4.74
N ILE A 69 -4.67 1.11 -5.62
CA ILE A 69 -5.06 1.83 -6.83
C ILE A 69 -5.81 3.13 -6.48
N ARG A 70 -5.35 4.23 -7.08
CA ARG A 70 -5.85 5.61 -6.87
C ARG A 70 -5.69 6.14 -5.44
N LEU A 71 -4.67 5.69 -4.70
CA LEU A 71 -4.14 6.50 -3.60
C LEU A 71 -3.31 7.65 -4.21
N THR A 72 -4.00 8.64 -4.76
CA THR A 72 -3.46 9.99 -4.74
C THR A 72 -3.38 10.36 -3.26
N THR A 73 -2.19 10.34 -2.67
CA THR A 73 -1.94 11.19 -1.51
C THR A 73 -2.35 12.57 -1.96
N THR A 74 -3.48 13.07 -1.46
CA THR A 74 -3.88 14.45 -1.70
C THR A 74 -2.69 15.28 -1.23
N PRO A 75 -2.01 16.04 -2.11
CA PRO A 75 -1.10 17.05 -1.62
C PRO A 75 -2.01 18.01 -0.84
N GLY A 76 -1.78 18.11 0.46
CA GLY A 76 -2.34 19.22 1.22
C GLY A 76 -1.87 20.53 0.58
N GLU A 77 -2.83 21.41 0.37
CA GLU A 77 -2.68 22.87 0.38
C GLU A 77 -1.46 23.47 -0.34
N ALA A 78 -1.71 23.93 -1.57
CA ALA A 78 -1.20 25.21 -2.00
C ALA A 78 -2.40 26.11 -2.33
N GLN A 79 -2.97 26.72 -1.30
CA GLN A 79 -3.54 28.06 -1.45
C GLN A 79 -2.35 29.02 -1.52
N VAL A 80 -2.07 29.58 -2.70
CA VAL A 80 -1.75 30.99 -2.99
C VAL A 80 -1.72 31.19 -4.50
#